data_AF-A0A7C7PXW6-F1
#
_entry.id   AF-A0A7C7PXW6-F1
#
_cell.length_a   1.000
_cell.length_b   1.000
_cell.length_c   1.000
_cell.angle_alpha   90.00
_cell.angle_beta   90.00
_cell.angle_gamma   90.00
#
_symmetry.space_group_name_H-M   'P 1'
#
loop_
_entity.id
_entity.type
_entity.pdbx_description
1 polymer ?
#
loop_
_entity_poly.entity_id
_entity_poly.type
_entity_poly.pdbx_seq_one_letter_code
_entity_poly.pdbx_strand_id
1 'polypeptide(L)'
;MTGARLPVIDMAPLFGGGRAERAAVAAEIRSACRAHGFFYVSGHGVSDSVLVALEAASRRFFTLPEETKAAIAMAKGGRAWRGHFPLGDELTSGRPDL
;
A
#
# COMPACT_ATOMS: atom_id res chain seq x y z
N MET A 1 26.23 -4.04 12.56
CA MET A 1 25.49 -4.65 11.43
C MET A 1 24.92 -3.54 10.58
N THR A 2 25.46 -3.28 9.40
CA THR A 2 24.85 -2.37 8.42
C THR A 2 23.72 -3.12 7.74
N GLY A 3 22.48 -2.96 8.25
CA GLY A 3 21.30 -3.52 7.58
C GLY A 3 21.17 -2.95 6.17
N ALA A 4 20.87 -3.79 5.19
CA ALA A 4 20.66 -3.36 3.82
C ALA A 4 19.54 -2.30 3.79
N ARG A 5 19.88 -1.07 3.39
CA ARG A 5 18.89 0.00 3.22
C ARG A 5 18.24 -0.16 1.85
N LEU A 6 16.91 -0.22 1.81
CA LEU A 6 16.16 -0.24 0.56
C LEU A 6 16.34 1.09 -0.20
N PRO A 7 16.41 1.08 -1.54
CA PRO A 7 16.41 2.30 -2.35
C PRO A 7 15.17 3.14 -2.08
N VAL A 8 15.32 4.46 -2.12
CA VAL A 8 14.21 5.42 -2.19
C VAL A 8 14.26 6.04 -3.58
N ILE A 9 13.23 5.84 -4.39
CA ILE A 9 13.19 6.30 -5.79
C ILE A 9 12.21 7.47 -5.90
N ASP A 10 12.68 8.58 -6.46
CA ASP A 10 11.84 9.75 -6.73
C ASP A 10 11.04 9.56 -8.03
N MET A 11 9.72 9.60 -7.90
CA MET A 11 8.77 9.41 -8.98
C MET A 11 8.40 10.71 -9.68
N ALA A 12 8.80 11.88 -9.15
CA ALA A 12 8.41 13.17 -9.70
C ALA A 12 8.66 13.31 -11.22
N PRO A 13 9.81 12.85 -11.78
CA PRO A 13 10.06 12.94 -13.21
C PRO A 13 9.07 12.14 -14.08
N LEU A 14 8.37 11.14 -13.53
CA LEU A 14 7.35 10.39 -14.26
C LEU A 14 6.11 11.22 -14.58
N PHE A 15 5.85 12.29 -13.83
CA PHE A 15 4.63 13.11 -13.94
C PHE A 15 4.82 14.41 -14.73
N GLY A 16 5.92 14.57 -15.46
CA GLY A 16 6.17 15.77 -16.24
C GLY A 16 7.58 15.94 -16.79
N GLY A 17 8.54 15.10 -16.37
CA GLY A 17 9.91 15.11 -16.88
C GLY A 17 10.00 14.63 -18.32
N GLY A 18 11.11 14.93 -18.99
CA GLY A 18 11.42 14.52 -20.36
C GLY A 18 11.70 13.03 -20.50
N ARG A 19 11.86 12.56 -21.75
CA ARG A 19 12.07 11.13 -22.05
C ARG A 19 13.29 10.54 -21.33
N ALA A 20 14.39 11.29 -21.24
CA ALA A 20 15.61 10.83 -20.58
C ALA A 20 15.42 10.67 -19.06
N GLU A 21 14.76 11.63 -18.42
CA GLU A 21 14.52 11.60 -16.97
C GLU A 21 13.59 10.45 -16.57
N ARG A 22 12.51 10.24 -17.35
CA ARG A 22 11.63 9.08 -17.15
C ARG A 22 12.36 7.75 -17.36
N ALA A 23 13.28 7.69 -18.32
CA ALA A 23 14.09 6.49 -18.56
C ALA A 23 15.07 6.20 -17.41
N ALA A 24 15.61 7.24 -16.77
CA ALA A 24 16.45 7.10 -15.59
C ALA A 24 15.67 6.48 -14.41
N VAL A 25 14.49 7.03 -14.08
CA VAL A 25 13.63 6.48 -13.01
C VAL A 25 13.25 5.02 -13.31
N ALA A 26 12.92 4.69 -14.56
CA ALA A 26 12.62 3.31 -14.96
C ALA A 26 13.82 2.36 -14.79
N ALA A 27 15.05 2.85 -15.02
CA ALA A 27 16.26 2.08 -14.79
C ALA A 27 16.51 1.82 -13.29
N GLU A 28 16.25 2.81 -12.43
CA GLU A 28 16.32 2.66 -10.98
C GLU A 28 15.30 1.65 -10.45
N ILE A 29 14.04 1.72 -10.90
CA ILE A 29 13.00 0.75 -10.55
C ILE A 29 13.42 -0.65 -10.95
N ARG A 30 13.92 -0.82 -12.18
CA ARG A 30 14.41 -2.12 -12.67
C ARG A 30 15.54 -2.66 -11.78
N SER A 31 16.49 -1.81 -11.41
CA SER A 31 17.61 -2.20 -10.56
C SER A 31 17.12 -2.67 -9.19
N ALA A 32 16.25 -1.89 -8.53
CA ALA A 32 15.72 -2.22 -7.21
C ALA A 32 14.88 -3.50 -7.23
N CYS A 33 14.02 -3.69 -8.25
CA CYS A 33 13.27 -4.94 -8.44
C CYS A 33 14.18 -6.16 -8.57
N ARG A 34 15.30 -6.04 -9.30
CA ARG A 34 16.24 -7.17 -9.51
C ARG A 34 17.11 -7.46 -8.29
N ALA A 35 17.53 -6.43 -7.56
CA ALA A 35 18.45 -6.57 -6.43
C ALA A 35 17.72 -6.91 -5.12
N HIS A 36 16.52 -6.35 -4.89
CA HIS A 36 15.84 -6.42 -3.60
C HIS A 36 14.39 -6.91 -3.69
N GLY A 37 13.74 -6.74 -4.84
CA GLY A 37 12.29 -6.97 -4.99
C GLY A 37 11.41 -5.87 -4.37
N PHE A 38 12.00 -4.89 -3.67
CA PHE A 38 11.32 -3.80 -2.97
C PHE A 38 12.12 -2.49 -3.04
N PHE A 39 11.42 -1.36 -2.92
CA PHE A 39 11.96 -0.01 -2.77
C PHE A 39 10.89 0.91 -2.18
N TYR A 40 11.33 2.03 -1.59
CA TYR A 40 10.44 3.12 -1.20
C TYR A 40 10.26 4.09 -2.36
N VAL A 41 9.12 4.80 -2.36
CA VAL A 41 8.81 5.82 -3.37
C VAL A 41 8.69 7.19 -2.72
N SER A 42 9.24 8.22 -3.37
CA SER A 42 9.01 9.64 -3.04
C SER A 42 8.50 10.37 -4.29
N GLY A 43 8.06 11.62 -4.16
CA GLY A 43 7.58 12.42 -5.30
C GLY A 43 6.41 11.78 -6.07
N HIS A 44 5.65 10.89 -5.42
CA HIS A 44 4.51 10.18 -6.02
C HIS A 44 3.27 11.06 -6.19
N GLY A 45 3.29 12.31 -5.72
CA GLY A 45 2.21 13.29 -5.92
C GLY A 45 0.98 13.11 -5.04
N VAL A 46 0.98 12.16 -4.10
CA VAL A 46 -0.09 12.04 -3.08
C VAL A 46 0.23 13.02 -1.96
N SER A 47 -0.70 13.90 -1.63
CA SER A 47 -0.48 14.92 -0.59
C SER A 47 -0.46 14.30 0.81
N ASP A 48 0.33 14.90 1.70
CA ASP A 48 0.38 14.50 3.11
C ASP A 48 -1.00 14.57 3.79
N SER A 49 -1.84 15.52 3.37
CA SER A 49 -3.22 15.65 3.89
C SER A 49 -4.09 14.43 3.60
N VAL A 50 -3.91 13.78 2.44
CA VAL A 50 -4.62 12.53 2.10
C VAL A 50 -4.14 11.40 2.99
N LEU A 51 -2.83 11.30 3.24
CA LEU A 51 -2.27 10.26 4.11
C LEU A 51 -2.74 10.41 5.55
N VAL A 52 -2.73 11.64 6.09
CA VAL A 52 -3.24 11.96 7.43
C VAL A 52 -4.73 11.63 7.55
N ALA A 53 -5.54 12.02 6.55
CA ALA A 53 -6.97 11.74 6.54
C ALA A 53 -7.26 10.24 6.45
N LEU A 54 -6.50 9.50 5.63
CA LEU A 54 -6.61 8.05 5.50
C LEU A 54 -6.30 7.34 6.83
N GLU A 55 -5.20 7.70 7.49
CA GLU A 55 -4.83 7.10 8.77
C GLU A 55 -5.91 7.37 9.84
N ALA A 56 -6.38 8.62 9.94
CA ALA A 56 -7.43 8.99 10.88
C ALA A 56 -8.76 8.25 10.60
N ALA A 57 -9.13 8.10 9.33
CA ALA A 57 -10.32 7.36 8.94
C ALA A 57 -10.21 5.86 9.25
N SER A 58 -9.05 5.26 8.99
CA SER A 58 -8.76 3.86 9.31
C SER A 58 -8.87 3.62 10.82
N ARG A 59 -8.18 4.43 11.64
CA ARG A 59 -8.24 4.34 13.10
C ARG A 59 -9.67 4.45 13.62
N ARG A 60 -10.42 5.46 13.14
CA ARG A 60 -11.83 5.65 13.53
C ARG A 60 -12.68 4.43 13.19
N PHE A 61 -12.53 3.87 11.99
CA PHE A 61 -13.27 2.68 11.58
C PHE A 61 -12.97 1.47 12.47
N PHE A 62 -11.69 1.19 12.74
CA PHE A 62 -11.31 0.03 13.54
C PHE A 62 -11.59 0.17 15.05
N THR A 63 -11.86 1.40 15.53
CA THR A 63 -12.37 1.62 16.91
C THR A 63 -13.88 1.40 17.07
N LEU A 64 -14.63 1.20 15.97
CA LEU A 64 -16.06 0.91 16.05
C LEU A 64 -16.33 -0.47 16.68
N PRO A 65 -17.50 -0.68 17.30
CA PRO A 65 -17.93 -1.99 17.76
C PRO A 65 -17.87 -3.05 16.66
N GLU A 66 -17.56 -4.29 17.02
CA GLU A 66 -17.41 -5.39 16.07
C GLU A 66 -18.68 -5.60 15.25
N GLU A 67 -19.85 -5.47 15.85
CA GLU A 67 -21.15 -5.61 15.20
C GLU A 67 -21.33 -4.56 14.08
N THR A 68 -20.79 -3.36 14.29
CA THR A 68 -20.83 -2.28 13.29
C THR A 68 -19.97 -2.62 12.09
N LYS A 69 -18.75 -3.14 12.32
CA LYS A 69 -17.85 -3.55 11.24
C LYS A 69 -18.39 -4.79 10.51
N ALA A 70 -18.96 -5.75 11.24
CA ALA A 70 -19.58 -6.95 10.70
C ALA A 70 -20.84 -6.65 9.86
N ALA A 71 -21.48 -5.49 10.03
CA ALA A 71 -22.58 -5.05 9.18
C ALA A 71 -22.15 -4.97 7.70
N ILE A 72 -20.89 -4.63 7.43
CA ILE A 72 -20.27 -4.57 6.10
C ILE A 72 -19.28 -5.71 5.83
N ALA A 73 -19.45 -6.88 6.46
CA ALA A 73 -18.55 -8.02 6.28
C ALA A 73 -18.35 -8.38 4.79
N MET A 74 -17.13 -8.82 4.44
CA MET A 74 -16.78 -9.23 3.06
C MET A 74 -17.73 -10.27 2.47
N ALA A 75 -18.23 -11.21 3.29
CA ALA A 75 -19.23 -12.21 2.90
C ALA A 75 -20.54 -11.59 2.38
N LYS A 76 -20.86 -10.35 2.76
CA LYS A 76 -22.04 -9.60 2.30
C LYS A 76 -21.78 -8.78 1.04
N GLY A 77 -20.51 -8.64 0.61
CA GLY A 77 -20.11 -7.82 -0.54
C GLY A 77 -20.31 -8.49 -1.91
N GLY A 78 -20.61 -9.79 -1.93
CA GLY A 78 -20.86 -10.56 -3.15
C GLY A 78 -19.72 -10.46 -4.15
N ARG A 79 -20.07 -10.27 -5.42
CA ARG A 79 -19.12 -10.30 -6.56
C ARG A 79 -18.15 -9.10 -6.58
N ALA A 80 -18.41 -8.07 -5.77
CA ALA A 80 -17.57 -6.87 -5.73
C ALA A 80 -16.29 -7.06 -4.92
N TRP A 81 -16.23 -8.09 -4.06
CA TRP A 81 -15.11 -8.34 -3.13
C TRP A 81 -14.79 -7.09 -2.29
N ARG A 82 -15.81 -6.60 -1.56
CA ARG A 82 -15.76 -5.41 -0.70
C ARG A 82 -16.38 -5.69 0.66
N GLY A 83 -15.80 -5.08 1.70
CA GLY A 83 -16.24 -5.25 3.08
C GLY A 83 -15.09 -5.41 4.07
N HIS A 84 -15.43 -5.78 5.30
CA HIS A 84 -14.49 -6.05 6.39
C HIS A 84 -14.22 -7.55 6.57
N PHE A 85 -12.97 -7.93 6.81
CA PHE A 85 -12.57 -9.21 7.41
C PHE A 85 -12.14 -8.98 8.87
N PRO A 86 -12.67 -9.74 9.84
CA PRO A 86 -12.13 -9.75 11.19
C PRO A 86 -10.74 -10.42 11.22
N LEU A 87 -10.04 -10.27 12.34
CA LEU A 87 -8.71 -10.87 12.53
C LEU A 87 -8.78 -12.40 12.39
N GLY A 88 -7.91 -12.98 11.55
CA GLY A 88 -7.81 -14.43 11.35
C GLY A 88 -8.83 -15.05 10.39
N ASP A 89 -9.75 -14.28 9.81
CA ASP A 89 -10.72 -14.80 8.83
C ASP A 89 -10.12 -14.99 7.43
N GLU A 90 -9.10 -14.18 7.08
CA GLU A 90 -8.39 -14.32 5.82
C GLU A 90 -7.34 -15.44 5.92
N LEU A 91 -7.28 -16.30 4.90
CA LEU A 91 -6.41 -17.47 4.88
C LEU A 91 -5.36 -17.36 3.77
N THR A 92 -4.08 -17.32 4.14
CA THR A 92 -2.97 -17.45 3.20
C THR A 92 -2.33 -18.84 3.32
N SER A 93 -2.31 -19.59 2.22
CA SER A 93 -1.82 -20.99 2.19
C SER A 93 -2.51 -21.90 3.24
N GLY A 94 -3.80 -21.67 3.47
CA GLY A 94 -4.61 -22.42 4.44
C GLY A 94 -4.37 -22.06 5.90
N ARG A 95 -3.64 -20.98 6.19
CA ARG A 95 -3.39 -20.49 7.55
C ARG A 95 -4.04 -19.12 7.75
N PRO A 96 -4.63 -18.85 8.94
CA PRO A 96 -5.10 -17.51 9.30
C PRO A 96 -4.00 -16.46 9.20
N ASP A 97 -4.34 -15.33 8.61
CA ASP A 97 -3.52 -14.13 8.63
C ASP A 97 -3.66 -13.47 10.01
N LEU A 98 -2.55 -13.42 10.76
CA LEU A 98 -2.43 -12.90 12.13
C LEU A 98 -1.39 -11.78 12.21
#